data_AF-B0JJE5-F1
#
_entry.id   AF-B0JJE5-F1
#
_cell.length_a   1.000
_cell.length_b   1.000
_cell.length_c   1.000
_cell.angle_alpha   90.00
_cell.angle_beta   90.00
_cell.angle_gamma   90.00
#
_symmetry.space_group_name_H-M   'P 1'
#
loop_
_entity.id
_entity.type
_entity.pdbx_description
1 polymer ?
#
loop_
_entity_poly.entity_id
_entity_poly.type
_entity_poly.pdbx_seq_one_letter_code
_entity_poly.pdbx_strand_id
1 'polypeptide(L)'
;MSNPKHFKKHYRRLRRASKNLSRKQKGSKNREKARIKVAKIHAQITDSRKDHLHKLTTQLVRENQTIVVENLAVKNMVKNPKLSQAISDVSWGEITRQLAYKCRWYGRNYIEIDRWFPSGT
;
A
#
# COMPACT_ATOMS: atom_id res chain seq x y z
N MET A 1 -1.00 10.52 -13.99
CA MET A 1 -1.15 10.03 -12.60
C MET A 1 -2.49 9.30 -12.46
N SER A 2 -2.49 7.96 -12.57
CA SER A 2 -3.74 7.17 -12.58
C SER A 2 -4.47 7.23 -11.23
N ASN A 3 -5.79 7.33 -11.33
CA ASN A 3 -6.72 7.85 -10.34
C ASN A 3 -7.04 6.84 -9.22
N PRO A 4 -7.16 7.27 -7.94
CA PRO A 4 -7.67 6.46 -6.81
C PRO A 4 -9.03 5.75 -7.04
N LYS A 5 -9.79 6.14 -8.08
CA LYS A 5 -11.07 5.51 -8.45
C LYS A 5 -10.97 4.02 -8.77
N HIS A 6 -9.82 3.49 -9.18
CA HIS A 6 -9.66 2.06 -9.49
C HIS A 6 -9.85 1.18 -8.25
N PHE A 7 -9.28 1.57 -7.10
CA PHE A 7 -9.38 0.78 -5.87
C PHE A 7 -10.83 0.60 -5.40
N LYS A 8 -11.67 1.64 -5.49
CA LYS A 8 -13.10 1.56 -5.17
C LYS A 8 -13.83 0.49 -5.99
N LYS A 9 -13.50 0.33 -7.28
CA LYS A 9 -14.08 -0.72 -8.14
C LYS A 9 -13.65 -2.11 -7.68
N HIS A 10 -12.38 -2.29 -7.32
CA HIS A 10 -11.87 -3.55 -6.81
C HIS A 10 -12.53 -3.95 -5.48
N TYR A 11 -12.66 -3.02 -4.53
CA TYR A 11 -13.34 -3.30 -3.25
C TYR A 11 -14.83 -3.61 -3.43
N ARG A 12 -15.54 -2.93 -4.36
CA ARG A 12 -16.93 -3.27 -4.69
C ARG A 12 -17.04 -4.70 -5.24
N ARG A 13 -16.12 -5.10 -6.12
CA ARG A 13 -16.06 -6.45 -6.68
C ARG A 13 -15.77 -7.49 -5.59
N LEU A 14 -14.85 -7.17 -4.68
CA LEU A 14 -14.54 -8.01 -3.52
C LEU A 14 -15.77 -8.21 -2.65
N ARG A 15 -16.46 -7.14 -2.25
CA ARG A 15 -17.67 -7.20 -1.43
C ARG A 15 -18.75 -8.11 -2.04
N ARG A 16 -18.97 -7.99 -3.35
CA ARG A 16 -19.92 -8.85 -4.08
C ARG A 16 -19.47 -10.32 -4.09
N ALA A 17 -18.19 -10.58 -4.34
CA ALA A 17 -17.65 -11.93 -4.34
C ALA A 17 -17.70 -12.59 -2.96
N SER A 18 -17.39 -11.85 -1.90
CA SER A 18 -17.48 -12.33 -0.51
C SER A 18 -18.92 -12.61 -0.10
N LYS A 19 -19.88 -11.74 -0.47
CA LYS A 19 -21.33 -11.99 -0.25
C LYS A 19 -21.81 -13.24 -1.00
N ASN A 20 -21.31 -13.45 -2.22
CA ASN A 20 -21.65 -14.66 -2.98
C ASN A 20 -21.06 -15.91 -2.31
N LEU A 21 -19.81 -15.84 -1.82
CA LEU A 21 -19.16 -16.94 -1.11
C LEU A 21 -19.90 -17.30 0.17
N SER A 22 -20.31 -16.32 0.97
CA SER A 22 -21.00 -16.56 2.26
C SER A 22 -22.34 -17.26 2.10
N ARG A 23 -23.00 -17.07 0.94
CA ARG A 23 -24.27 -17.72 0.59
C ARG A 23 -24.12 -19.14 0.05
N LYS A 24 -22.89 -19.63 -0.20
CA LYS A 24 -22.68 -21.01 -0.71
C LYS A 24 -22.60 -22.01 0.44
N GLN A 25 -23.19 -23.19 0.21
CA GLN A 25 -23.13 -24.31 1.15
C GLN A 25 -21.68 -24.72 1.45
N LYS A 26 -21.36 -24.85 2.74
CA LYS A 26 -20.06 -25.34 3.22
C LYS A 26 -19.76 -26.72 2.62
N GLY A 27 -18.50 -26.96 2.24
CA GLY A 27 -18.07 -28.22 1.60
C GLY A 27 -18.42 -28.39 0.12
N SER A 28 -19.34 -27.59 -0.46
CA SER A 28 -19.71 -27.75 -1.87
C SER A 28 -18.59 -27.35 -2.85
N LYS A 29 -18.50 -28.04 -3.99
CA LYS A 29 -17.61 -27.67 -5.11
C LYS A 29 -17.84 -26.23 -5.61
N ASN A 30 -19.07 -25.74 -5.51
CA ASN A 30 -19.43 -24.37 -5.89
C ASN A 30 -18.91 -23.32 -4.89
N ARG A 31 -18.86 -23.64 -3.60
CA ARG A 31 -18.21 -22.79 -2.58
C ARG A 31 -16.72 -22.70 -2.84
N GLU A 32 -16.09 -23.81 -3.21
CA GLU A 32 -14.66 -23.86 -3.52
C GLU A 32 -14.31 -22.92 -4.70
N LYS A 33 -15.08 -23.00 -5.81
CA LYS A 33 -14.95 -22.06 -6.93
C LYS A 33 -15.11 -20.59 -6.50
N ALA A 34 -16.07 -20.30 -5.62
CA ALA A 34 -16.29 -18.95 -5.11
C ALA A 34 -15.13 -18.47 -4.21
N ARG A 35 -14.54 -19.35 -3.41
CA ARG A 35 -13.39 -19.07 -2.54
C ARG A 35 -12.17 -18.67 -3.37
N ILE A 36 -11.86 -19.45 -4.41
CA ILE A 36 -10.79 -19.14 -5.36
C ILE A 36 -11.03 -17.78 -6.02
N LYS A 37 -12.27 -17.45 -6.39
CA LYS A 37 -12.61 -16.15 -6.99
C LYS A 37 -12.34 -14.99 -6.03
N VAL A 38 -12.67 -15.13 -4.75
CA VAL A 38 -12.36 -14.14 -3.71
C VAL A 38 -10.85 -13.98 -3.56
N ALA A 39 -10.10 -15.08 -3.46
CA ALA A 39 -8.64 -15.07 -3.36
C ALA A 39 -7.98 -14.35 -4.56
N LYS A 40 -8.44 -14.63 -5.80
CA LYS A 40 -7.96 -13.94 -7.00
C LYS A 40 -8.19 -12.42 -6.95
N ILE A 41 -9.33 -11.97 -6.41
CA ILE A 41 -9.60 -10.54 -6.26
C ILE A 41 -8.69 -9.91 -5.20
N HIS A 42 -8.42 -10.61 -4.08
CA HIS A 42 -7.45 -10.14 -3.09
C HIS A 42 -6.04 -10.01 -3.66
N ALA A 43 -5.59 -10.99 -4.45
CA ALA A 43 -4.31 -10.92 -5.14
C ALA A 43 -4.24 -9.69 -6.05
N GLN A 44 -5.25 -9.48 -6.90
CA GLN A 44 -5.32 -8.31 -7.79
C GLN A 44 -5.26 -6.97 -7.03
N ILE A 45 -5.95 -6.87 -5.88
CA ILE A 45 -5.90 -5.67 -5.04
C ILE A 45 -4.50 -5.46 -4.49
N THR A 46 -3.89 -6.52 -3.97
CA THR A 46 -2.55 -6.49 -3.38
C THR A 46 -1.50 -6.08 -4.42
N ASP A 47 -1.54 -6.66 -5.61
CA ASP A 47 -0.63 -6.33 -6.70
C ASP A 47 -0.82 -4.87 -7.16
N SER A 48 -2.06 -4.41 -7.28
CA SER A 48 -2.36 -3.01 -7.63
C SER A 48 -1.85 -2.03 -6.58
N ARG A 49 -1.97 -2.38 -5.28
CA ARG A 49 -1.44 -1.57 -4.18
C ARG A 49 0.09 -1.53 -4.21
N LYS A 50 0.74 -2.67 -4.44
CA LYS A 50 2.21 -2.74 -4.57
C LYS A 50 2.72 -1.91 -5.74
N ASP A 51 2.12 -2.05 -6.92
CA ASP A 51 2.49 -1.25 -8.11
C ASP A 51 2.32 0.25 -7.85
N HIS A 52 1.21 0.65 -7.24
CA HIS A 52 1.00 2.05 -6.87
C HIS A 52 2.07 2.54 -5.89
N LEU A 53 2.39 1.76 -4.86
CA LEU A 53 3.43 2.12 -3.91
C LEU A 53 4.80 2.23 -4.59
N HIS A 54 5.16 1.29 -5.49
CA HIS A 54 6.40 1.39 -6.24
C HIS A 54 6.46 2.66 -7.09
N LYS A 55 5.36 3.04 -7.75
CA LYS A 55 5.30 4.29 -8.53
C LYS A 55 5.48 5.51 -7.65
N LEU A 56 4.80 5.55 -6.50
CA LEU A 56 4.92 6.65 -5.53
C LEU A 56 6.35 6.79 -4.99
N THR A 57 6.95 5.71 -4.50
CA THR A 57 8.30 5.77 -3.91
C THR A 57 9.35 6.08 -4.96
N THR A 58 9.20 5.59 -6.19
CA THR A 58 10.09 5.98 -7.30
C THR A 58 9.97 7.46 -7.63
N GLN A 59 8.74 8.00 -7.66
CA GLN A 59 8.51 9.42 -7.91
C GLN A 59 9.19 10.28 -6.85
N LEU A 60 9.00 9.96 -5.56
CA LEU A 60 9.61 10.68 -4.45
C LEU A 60 11.14 10.72 -4.56
N VAL A 61 11.77 9.57 -4.84
CA VAL A 61 13.24 9.47 -4.96
C VAL A 61 13.78 10.22 -6.17
N ARG A 62 12.99 10.33 -7.24
CA ARG A 62 13.40 11.10 -8.42
C ARG A 62 13.31 12.60 -8.21
N GLU A 63 12.24 13.05 -7.56
CA GLU A 63 11.94 14.47 -7.33
C GLU A 63 12.76 15.09 -6.19
N ASN A 64 13.33 14.27 -5.29
CA ASN A 64 14.04 14.75 -4.11
C ASN A 64 15.48 14.21 -4.04
N GLN A 65 16.44 15.08 -3.73
CA GLN A 65 17.85 14.70 -3.54
C GLN A 65 18.10 14.01 -2.19
N THR A 66 17.35 14.43 -1.17
CA THR A 66 17.38 13.88 0.18
C THR A 66 15.96 13.53 0.60
N ILE A 67 15.77 12.32 1.09
CA ILE A 67 14.51 11.87 1.69
C ILE A 67 14.75 11.65 3.17
N VAL A 68 14.11 12.49 3.98
CA VAL A 68 14.03 12.33 5.43
C VAL A 68 12.71 11.67 5.77
N VAL A 69 12.79 10.51 6.41
CA VAL A 69 11.65 9.72 6.84
C VAL A 69 11.49 9.88 8.34
N GLU A 70 10.55 10.74 8.73
CA GLU A 70 10.09 10.91 10.11
C GLU A 70 8.63 10.50 10.25
N ASN A 71 8.21 10.22 11.48
CA ASN A 71 6.79 10.03 11.82
C ASN A 71 5.91 11.27 11.48
N LEU A 72 6.49 12.47 11.40
CA LEU A 72 5.76 13.72 11.07
C LEU A 72 5.50 13.90 9.57
N ALA A 73 6.46 13.50 8.72
CA ALA A 73 6.30 13.54 7.26
C ALA A 73 5.16 12.62 6.81
N VAL A 74 4.95 11.49 7.50
CA VAL A 74 3.79 10.59 7.30
C VAL A 74 2.48 11.30 7.53
N LYS A 75 2.35 12.11 8.59
CA LYS A 75 1.12 12.88 8.82
C LYS A 75 0.85 13.83 7.65
N ASN A 76 1.88 14.42 7.06
CA ASN A 76 1.71 15.32 5.91
C ASN A 76 1.40 14.56 4.61
N MET A 77 2.01 13.40 4.38
CA MET A 77 1.72 12.54 3.23
C MET A 77 0.33 11.87 3.32
N VAL A 78 -0.08 11.45 4.53
CA VAL A 78 -1.42 10.90 4.82
C VAL A 78 -2.48 12.00 4.83
N LYS A 79 -2.14 13.26 5.10
CA LYS A 79 -3.06 14.39 4.91
C LYS A 79 -3.33 14.68 3.43
N ASN A 80 -2.43 14.31 2.51
CA ASN A 80 -2.70 14.45 1.09
C ASN A 80 -3.77 13.44 0.67
N PRO A 81 -5.00 13.86 0.30
CA PRO A 81 -6.11 12.95 0.06
C PRO A 81 -5.90 12.03 -1.16
N LYS A 82 -4.93 12.33 -2.04
CA LYS A 82 -4.53 11.45 -3.15
C LYS A 82 -3.62 10.31 -2.70
N LEU A 83 -2.84 10.53 -1.64
CA LEU A 83 -1.83 9.60 -1.12
C LEU A 83 -2.33 8.85 0.13
N SER A 84 -3.24 9.45 0.88
CA SER A 84 -3.78 8.91 2.14
C SER A 84 -4.33 7.49 2.02
N GLN A 85 -5.11 7.23 0.97
CA GLN A 85 -5.71 5.91 0.74
C GLN A 85 -4.65 4.85 0.45
N ALA A 86 -3.63 5.18 -0.36
CA ALA A 86 -2.58 4.25 -0.72
C ALA A 86 -1.61 3.99 0.44
N ILE A 87 -1.32 5.02 1.23
CA ILE A 87 -0.47 4.92 2.42
C ILE A 87 -1.20 4.20 3.55
N SER A 88 -2.50 4.40 3.72
CA SER A 88 -3.31 3.69 4.74
C SER A 88 -3.54 2.22 4.38
N ASP A 89 -3.57 1.90 3.07
CA ASP A 89 -3.74 0.53 2.56
C ASP A 89 -2.43 -0.32 2.58
N VAL A 90 -1.26 0.28 2.83
CA VAL A 90 0.06 -0.39 2.85
C VAL A 90 0.77 -0.12 4.18
N SER A 91 1.56 -1.09 4.69
CA SER A 91 2.28 -0.90 5.94
C SER A 91 3.41 0.13 5.79
N TRP A 92 3.62 0.94 6.82
CA TRP A 92 4.71 1.92 6.88
C TRP A 92 6.08 1.29 6.62
N GLY A 93 6.33 0.12 7.20
CA GLY A 93 7.57 -0.63 6.98
C GLY A 93 7.84 -0.97 5.51
N GLU A 94 6.80 -1.18 4.69
CA GLU A 94 7.00 -1.41 3.27
C GLU A 94 7.36 -0.12 2.52
N ILE A 95 6.83 1.04 2.96
CA ILE A 95 7.19 2.34 2.40
C ILE A 95 8.65 2.68 2.72
N THR A 96 9.05 2.56 3.99
CA THR A 96 10.43 2.84 4.43
C THR A 96 11.42 1.89 3.75
N ARG A 97 11.10 0.59 3.70
CA ARG A 97 11.88 -0.41 2.96
C ARG A 97 12.07 0.00 1.49
N GLN A 98 10.99 0.43 0.83
CA GLN A 98 11.06 0.86 -0.57
C GLN A 98 11.89 2.12 -0.79
N LEU A 99 11.71 3.13 0.05
CA LEU A 99 12.50 4.35 -0.02
C LEU A 99 13.99 4.07 0.24
N ALA A 100 14.30 3.27 1.26
CA ALA A 100 15.67 2.93 1.62
C ALA A 100 16.43 2.28 0.46
N TYR A 101 15.86 1.24 -0.18
CA TYR A 101 16.57 0.60 -1.31
C TYR A 101 16.60 1.49 -2.56
N LYS A 102 15.56 2.27 -2.85
CA LYS A 102 15.54 3.14 -4.04
C LYS A 102 16.48 4.33 -3.89
N CYS A 103 16.56 4.95 -2.72
CA CYS A 103 17.54 6.00 -2.47
C CYS A 103 18.97 5.48 -2.72
N ARG A 104 19.29 4.27 -2.23
CA ARG A 104 20.58 3.62 -2.56
C ARG A 104 20.79 3.44 -4.07
N TRP A 105 19.77 2.99 -4.80
CA TRP A 105 19.87 2.78 -6.25
C TRP A 105 20.05 4.06 -7.05
N TYR A 106 19.40 5.14 -6.62
CA TYR A 106 19.42 6.42 -7.33
C TYR A 106 20.44 7.42 -6.78
N GLY A 107 21.32 6.99 -5.85
CA GLY A 107 22.32 7.85 -5.23
C GLY A 107 21.72 9.02 -4.43
N ARG A 108 20.57 8.80 -3.79
CA ARG A 108 19.89 9.80 -2.95
C ARG A 108 20.19 9.55 -1.47
N ASN A 109 20.21 10.62 -0.70
CA ASN A 109 20.35 10.53 0.74
C ASN A 109 19.05 10.01 1.36
N TYR A 110 19.15 8.98 2.19
CA TYR A 110 18.03 8.45 2.97
C TYR A 110 18.36 8.58 4.46
N ILE A 111 17.55 9.34 5.19
CA ILE A 111 17.70 9.55 6.63
C ILE A 111 16.43 9.05 7.29
N GLU A 112 16.52 7.97 8.05
CA GLU A 112 15.43 7.49 8.89
C GLU A 112 15.65 8.02 10.31
N ILE A 113 14.76 8.91 10.75
CA ILE A 113 14.82 9.45 12.10
C ILE A 113 13.86 8.60 12.92
N ASP A 114 14.44 7.61 13.61
CA ASP A 114 13.68 6.75 14.49
C ASP A 114 13.16 7.57 15.68
N ARG A 115 11.93 7.30 16.10
CA ARG A 115 11.28 8.02 17.20
C ARG A 115 11.86 7.64 18.57
N TRP A 116 12.77 6.66 18.60
CA TRP A 116 13.39 6.15 19.81
C TRP A 116 14.81 6.69 19.99
N PHE A 117 14.96 8.01 20.03
CA PHE A 117 15.96 8.60 20.91
C PHE A 117 15.27 8.72 22.27
N PRO A 118 15.55 7.85 23.27
CA PRO A 118 15.31 8.26 24.63
C PRO A 118 16.26 9.45 24.83
N SER A 119 15.71 10.65 24.95
CA SER A 119 16.44 11.76 25.55
C SER A 119 16.67 11.35 27.00
N GLY A 120 17.76 10.61 27.23
CA GLY A 120 18.31 10.42 28.55
C GLY A 120 18.92 11.74 28.97
N THR A 121 18.10 12.58 29.61
CA THR A 121 18.41 13.58 30.64
C THR A 121 17.12 14.28 31.02
#